data_AF-A0A3M2B860-F1
#
_entry.id   AF-A0A3M2B860-F1
#
_cell.length_a   1.000
_cell.length_b   1.000
_cell.length_c   1.000
_cell.angle_alpha   90.00
_cell.angle_beta   90.00
_cell.angle_gamma   90.00
#
_symmetry.space_group_name_H-M   'P 1'
#
loop_
_entity.id
_entity.type
_entity.pdbx_description
1 polymer ?
#
loop_
_entity_poly.entity_id
_entity_poly.type
_entity_poly.pdbx_seq_one_letter_code
_entity_poly.pdbx_strand_id
1 'polypeptide(L)'
;MSSSFKGLDLFGSGPHRFSMAEQGLYVVPMRAFGDPGVPGSAAFGDVELEVLVRGRLTAASDSALWQLRDAIVAQATDPATAGTLVDHHGRSWASMTLIEFVETDRTDRGRVVSVGYEARFRRFAGA
;
A
#
# COMPACT_ATOMS: atom_id res chain seq x y z
N MET A 1 -3.36 2.55 19.02
CA MET A 1 -3.91 3.55 18.09
C MET A 1 -4.44 2.81 16.88
N SER A 2 -5.53 3.27 16.26
CA SER A 2 -6.03 2.67 15.02
C SER A 2 -5.16 3.08 13.84
N SER A 3 -4.95 2.15 12.91
CA SER A 3 -4.39 2.44 11.60
C SER A 3 -5.36 3.31 10.79
N SER A 4 -4.88 4.32 10.07
CA SER A 4 -5.76 5.18 9.27
C SER A 4 -5.11 5.72 8.00
N PHE A 5 -5.93 6.10 7.04
CA PHE A 5 -5.51 6.87 5.88
C PHE A 5 -6.43 8.07 5.71
N LYS A 6 -5.87 9.28 5.61
CA LYS A 6 -6.62 10.56 5.63
C LYS A 6 -7.57 10.69 6.82
N GLY A 7 -7.21 10.08 7.96
CA GLY A 7 -8.05 10.05 9.16
C GLY A 7 -9.20 9.03 9.13
N LEU A 8 -9.37 8.27 8.04
CA LEU A 8 -10.35 7.18 7.95
C LEU A 8 -9.73 5.86 8.40
N ASP A 9 -10.45 5.11 9.23
CA ASP A 9 -10.06 3.76 9.63
C ASP A 9 -10.46 2.74 8.55
N LEU A 10 -9.59 2.55 7.57
CA LEU A 10 -9.79 1.62 6.45
C LEU A 10 -9.34 0.19 6.75
N PHE A 11 -8.50 0.01 7.78
CA PHE A 11 -7.78 -1.25 8.02
C PHE A 11 -8.11 -1.90 9.37
N GLY A 12 -8.85 -1.21 10.24
CA GLY A 12 -9.19 -1.66 11.59
C GLY A 12 -10.19 -2.83 11.65
N SER A 13 -10.78 -3.22 10.52
CA SER A 13 -11.70 -4.36 10.45
C SER A 13 -11.03 -5.72 10.68
N GLY A 14 -9.70 -5.82 10.59
CA GLY A 14 -9.01 -7.09 10.78
C GLY A 14 -7.49 -6.95 10.88
N PRO A 15 -6.77 -8.07 11.06
CA PRO A 15 -5.32 -8.06 11.20
C PRO A 15 -4.67 -7.60 9.89
N HIS A 16 -3.72 -6.66 10.02
CA HIS A 16 -2.97 -6.11 8.91
C HIS A 16 -1.54 -5.76 9.35
N ARG A 17 -0.64 -5.64 8.37
CA ARG A 17 0.77 -5.35 8.56
C ARG A 17 1.21 -4.32 7.53
N PHE A 18 2.05 -3.40 7.99
CA PHE A 18 2.72 -2.42 7.15
C PHE A 18 4.14 -2.90 6.87
N SER A 19 4.56 -2.84 5.62
CA SER A 19 5.95 -3.08 5.22
C SER A 19 6.39 -1.99 4.24
N MET A 20 7.65 -1.56 4.37
CA MET A 20 8.26 -0.68 3.39
C MET A 20 8.69 -1.52 2.18
N ALA A 21 8.41 -1.02 0.98
CA ALA A 21 8.95 -1.58 -0.25
C ALA A 21 10.40 -1.07 -0.45
N GLU A 22 10.88 -1.05 -1.68
CA GLU A 22 12.22 -0.56 -2.00
C GLU A 22 12.39 0.90 -1.55
N GLN A 23 13.53 1.21 -0.95
CA GLN A 23 13.88 2.53 -0.43
C GLN A 23 15.34 2.85 -0.74
N GLY A 24 15.63 4.12 -1.02
CA GLY A 24 16.99 4.61 -1.26
C GLY A 24 17.27 4.88 -2.72
N LEU A 25 18.54 4.86 -3.11
CA LEU A 25 18.99 5.24 -4.44
C LEU A 25 18.75 4.11 -5.45
N TYR A 26 18.03 4.39 -6.55
CA TYR A 26 17.90 3.45 -7.65
C TYR A 26 19.20 3.44 -8.48
N VAL A 27 19.94 2.34 -8.36
CA VAL A 27 21.24 2.15 -9.03
C VAL A 27 21.18 0.95 -9.95
N VAL A 28 21.36 1.19 -11.24
CA VAL A 28 21.41 0.12 -12.26
C VAL A 28 22.85 -0.09 -12.70
N PRO A 29 23.37 -1.33 -12.68
CA PRO A 29 24.71 -1.62 -13.19
C PRO A 29 24.71 -1.49 -14.73
N MET A 30 25.77 -0.90 -15.29
CA MET A 30 25.86 -0.63 -16.75
C MET A 30 25.77 -1.89 -17.61
N ARG A 31 26.15 -3.05 -17.08
CA ARG A 31 25.96 -4.37 -17.72
C ARG A 31 24.50 -4.67 -18.12
N ALA A 32 23.52 -4.05 -17.48
CA ALA A 32 22.11 -4.21 -17.82
C ALA A 32 21.73 -3.57 -19.17
N PHE A 33 22.61 -2.70 -19.72
CA PHE A 33 22.37 -1.96 -20.97
C PHE A 33 23.11 -2.51 -22.19
N GLY A 34 23.78 -3.68 -22.10
CA GLY A 34 24.16 -4.47 -23.29
C GLY A 34 25.59 -4.98 -23.35
N ASP A 35 26.56 -4.40 -22.64
CA ASP A 35 27.94 -4.91 -22.58
C ASP A 35 28.33 -5.31 -21.15
N PRO A 36 28.46 -6.63 -20.85
CA PRO A 36 28.88 -7.14 -19.56
C PRO A 36 30.31 -6.75 -19.14
N GLY A 37 31.14 -6.30 -20.08
CA GLY A 37 32.53 -5.92 -19.86
C GLY A 37 32.74 -4.47 -19.40
N VAL A 38 31.70 -3.62 -19.44
CA VAL A 38 31.80 -2.22 -19.02
C VAL A 38 31.60 -2.10 -17.51
N PRO A 39 32.64 -1.77 -16.72
CA PRO A 39 32.48 -1.52 -15.30
C PRO A 39 31.75 -0.18 -15.10
N GLY A 40 30.77 -0.15 -14.21
CA GLY A 40 30.08 1.08 -13.84
C GLY A 40 28.65 0.87 -13.35
N SER A 41 28.13 1.89 -12.67
CA SER A 41 26.76 1.97 -12.19
C SER A 41 26.21 3.35 -12.52
N ALA A 42 24.95 3.41 -12.96
CA ALA A 42 24.22 4.65 -13.15
C ALA A 42 23.20 4.81 -12.01
N ALA A 43 23.21 5.96 -11.35
CA ALA A 43 22.23 6.34 -10.35
C ALA A 43 21.13 7.19 -11.00
N PHE A 44 19.88 6.83 -10.78
CA PHE A 44 18.71 7.49 -11.40
C PHE A 44 17.90 8.34 -10.41
N GLY A 45 18.38 8.47 -9.16
CA GLY A 45 17.70 9.21 -8.10
C GLY A 45 17.07 8.28 -7.06
N ASP A 46 16.41 8.89 -6.07
CA ASP A 46 15.80 8.16 -4.97
C ASP A 46 14.50 7.47 -5.43
N VAL A 47 14.34 6.21 -5.02
CA VAL A 47 13.10 5.46 -5.16
C VAL A 47 12.01 6.15 -4.35
N GLU A 48 10.84 6.32 -4.97
CA GLU A 48 9.67 6.86 -4.31
C GLU A 48 9.30 6.00 -3.10
N LEU A 49 8.99 6.67 -1.98
CA LEU A 49 8.67 5.93 -0.76
C LEU A 49 7.37 5.17 -0.97
N GLU A 50 7.46 3.85 -0.94
CA GLU A 50 6.32 2.95 -1.07
C GLU A 50 6.09 2.15 0.22
N VAL A 51 4.83 2.14 0.66
CA VAL A 51 4.35 1.43 1.83
C VAL A 51 3.27 0.45 1.41
N LEU A 52 3.51 -0.82 1.69
CA LEU A 52 2.58 -1.92 1.43
C LEU A 52 1.80 -2.23 2.70
N VAL A 53 0.48 -2.25 2.59
CA VAL A 53 -0.43 -2.69 3.66
C VAL A 53 -1.02 -4.02 3.24
N ARG A 54 -0.65 -5.08 3.95
CA ARG A 54 -1.16 -6.44 3.72
C ARG A 54 -1.99 -6.86 4.90
N GLY A 55 -3.20 -7.34 4.65
CA GLY A 55 -4.08 -7.69 5.75
C GLY A 55 -5.29 -8.47 5.31
N ARG A 56 -6.27 -8.50 6.21
CA ARG A 56 -7.56 -9.13 5.98
C ARG A 56 -8.67 -8.21 6.44
N LEU A 57 -9.62 -7.91 5.57
CA LEU A 57 -10.88 -7.29 5.94
C LEU A 57 -11.78 -8.36 6.54
N THR A 58 -12.42 -8.06 7.67
CA THR A 58 -13.38 -8.99 8.29
C THR A 58 -14.71 -8.30 8.56
N ALA A 59 -15.81 -8.99 8.28
CA ALA A 59 -17.16 -8.47 8.41
C ALA A 59 -18.15 -9.58 8.79
N ALA A 60 -19.27 -9.19 9.42
CA ALA A 60 -20.34 -10.11 9.81
C ALA A 60 -21.28 -10.51 8.64
N SER A 61 -21.18 -9.83 7.50
CA SER A 61 -21.97 -10.10 6.31
C SER A 61 -21.21 -9.71 5.04
N ASP A 62 -21.61 -10.29 3.90
CA ASP A 62 -21.09 -9.89 2.59
C ASP A 62 -21.34 -8.39 2.32
N SER A 63 -22.50 -7.86 2.70
CA SER A 63 -22.81 -6.44 2.50
C SER A 63 -21.87 -5.51 3.27
N ALA A 64 -21.52 -5.85 4.50
CA ALA A 64 -20.56 -5.09 5.29
C ALA A 64 -19.14 -5.23 4.73
N LEU A 65 -18.79 -6.40 4.18
CA LEU A 65 -17.52 -6.58 3.49
C LEU A 65 -17.41 -5.68 2.25
N TRP A 66 -18.49 -5.59 1.46
CA TRP A 66 -18.56 -4.68 0.31
C TRP A 66 -18.36 -3.23 0.71
N GLN A 67 -18.99 -2.76 1.79
CA GLN A 67 -18.79 -1.40 2.30
C GLN A 67 -17.32 -1.11 2.65
N LEU A 68 -16.60 -2.08 3.23
CA LEU A 68 -15.17 -1.92 3.53
C LEU A 68 -14.32 -1.85 2.26
N ARG A 69 -14.64 -2.66 1.24
CA ARG A 69 -13.96 -2.62 -0.06
C ARG A 69 -14.18 -1.28 -0.76
N ASP A 70 -15.44 -0.85 -0.83
CA ASP A 70 -15.83 0.40 -1.47
C ASP A 70 -15.18 1.61 -0.77
N ALA A 71 -15.05 1.57 0.57
CA ALA A 71 -14.38 2.62 1.32
C ALA A 71 -12.88 2.74 0.96
N ILE A 72 -12.20 1.62 0.71
CA ILE A 72 -10.78 1.62 0.28
C ILE A 72 -10.66 2.06 -1.18
N VAL A 73 -11.48 1.49 -2.07
CA VAL A 73 -11.46 1.83 -3.50
C VAL A 73 -11.83 3.30 -3.73
N ALA A 74 -12.73 3.87 -2.92
CA ALA A 74 -13.06 5.30 -2.97
C ALA A 74 -11.86 6.22 -2.65
N GLN A 75 -10.76 5.70 -2.09
CA GLN A 75 -9.53 6.45 -1.88
C GLN A 75 -8.54 6.34 -3.04
N ALA A 76 -8.71 5.36 -3.93
CA ALA A 76 -7.94 5.20 -5.16
C ALA A 76 -8.61 6.01 -6.29
N THR A 77 -8.52 7.34 -6.20
CA THR A 77 -9.15 8.26 -7.15
C THR A 77 -8.20 8.70 -8.26
N ASP A 78 -8.75 9.11 -9.40
CA ASP A 78 -8.07 9.89 -10.44
C ASP A 78 -8.77 11.26 -10.57
N PRO A 79 -8.12 12.40 -10.25
CA PRO A 79 -6.73 12.55 -9.84
C PRO A 79 -6.44 11.96 -8.45
N ALA A 80 -5.22 11.48 -8.29
CA ALA A 80 -4.78 10.83 -7.08
C ALA A 80 -4.64 11.84 -5.93
N THR A 81 -5.30 11.56 -4.80
CA THR A 81 -5.33 12.48 -3.66
C THR A 81 -4.40 11.99 -2.55
N ALA A 82 -3.34 12.76 -2.31
CA ALA A 82 -2.38 12.49 -1.25
C ALA A 82 -3.01 12.67 0.14
N GLY A 83 -2.50 11.92 1.11
CA GLY A 83 -2.97 11.93 2.49
C GLY A 83 -1.93 11.40 3.46
N THR A 84 -2.26 11.48 4.75
CA THR A 84 -1.42 10.87 5.79
C THR A 84 -1.84 9.43 6.01
N LEU A 85 -0.89 8.51 5.87
CA LEU A 85 -1.02 7.11 6.25
C LEU A 85 -0.46 6.93 7.67
N VAL A 86 -1.20 6.28 8.55
CA VAL A 86 -0.82 6.04 9.94
C VAL A 86 -0.95 4.55 10.25
N ASP A 87 0.08 3.95 10.84
CA ASP A 87 0.03 2.56 11.30
C ASP A 87 -0.51 2.44 12.74
N HIS A 88 -0.80 1.21 13.16
CA HIS A 88 -1.27 0.93 14.51
C HIS A 88 -0.18 1.07 15.61
N HIS A 89 1.08 1.26 15.21
CA HIS A 89 2.24 1.45 16.08
C HIS A 89 2.64 2.93 16.24
N GLY A 90 1.89 3.86 15.65
CA GLY A 90 2.13 5.31 15.76
C GLY A 90 3.12 5.88 14.75
N ARG A 91 3.55 5.11 13.75
CA ARG A 91 4.30 5.64 12.60
C ARG A 91 3.32 6.33 11.66
N SER A 92 3.74 7.46 11.12
CA SER A 92 2.97 8.22 10.15
C SER A 92 3.82 8.58 8.94
N TRP A 93 3.18 8.54 7.78
CA TRP A 93 3.76 8.91 6.49
C TRP A 93 2.86 9.94 5.83
N ALA A 94 3.38 11.16 5.66
CA ALA A 94 2.70 12.22 4.96
C ALA A 94 2.81 12.05 3.43
N SER A 95 1.87 12.69 2.71
CA SER A 95 1.83 12.74 1.25
C SER A 95 1.81 11.37 0.56
N MET A 96 1.17 10.39 1.20
CA MET A 96 0.96 9.06 0.65
C MET A 96 -0.29 9.02 -0.22
N THR A 97 -0.22 8.30 -1.32
CA THR A 97 -1.33 8.12 -2.25
C THR A 97 -1.59 6.63 -2.41
N LEU A 98 -2.86 6.21 -2.31
CA LEU A 98 -3.24 4.84 -2.61
C LEU A 98 -3.20 4.65 -4.14
N ILE A 99 -2.26 3.84 -4.61
CA ILE A 99 -2.06 3.59 -6.05
C ILE A 99 -2.70 2.29 -6.51
N GLU A 100 -2.84 1.32 -5.61
CA GLU A 100 -3.31 -0.01 -5.94
C GLU A 100 -3.97 -0.68 -4.74
N PHE A 101 -5.07 -1.36 -4.98
CA PHE A 101 -5.73 -2.25 -4.02
C PHE A 101 -6.08 -3.55 -4.72
N VAL A 102 -5.47 -4.64 -4.26
CA VAL A 102 -5.68 -5.99 -4.81
C VAL A 102 -6.28 -6.87 -3.73
N GLU A 103 -7.42 -7.48 -4.03
CA GLU A 103 -8.02 -8.51 -3.20
C GLU A 103 -7.32 -9.85 -3.43
N THR A 104 -7.10 -10.59 -2.35
CA THR A 104 -6.59 -11.96 -2.38
C THR A 104 -7.67 -12.93 -1.92
N ASP A 105 -7.29 -14.16 -1.55
CA ASP A 105 -8.23 -15.22 -1.18
C ASP A 105 -9.26 -14.81 -0.11
N ARG A 106 -10.53 -15.02 -0.47
CA ARG A 106 -11.68 -14.93 0.44
C ARG A 106 -11.71 -16.16 1.36
N THR A 107 -12.08 -15.94 2.61
CA THR A 107 -12.27 -17.01 3.59
C THR A 107 -13.51 -16.73 4.41
N ASP A 108 -14.46 -17.65 4.37
CA ASP A 108 -15.70 -17.58 5.13
C ASP A 108 -15.64 -18.62 6.25
N ARG A 109 -15.62 -18.16 7.51
CA ARG A 109 -15.53 -19.05 8.68
C ARG A 109 -16.47 -18.59 9.77
N GLY A 110 -17.37 -19.48 10.21
CA GLY A 110 -18.19 -19.26 11.41
C GLY A 110 -19.10 -18.02 11.33
N ARG A 111 -19.70 -17.75 10.17
CA ARG A 111 -20.53 -16.56 9.87
C ARG A 111 -19.77 -15.23 9.79
N VAL A 112 -18.44 -15.27 9.85
CA VAL A 112 -17.58 -14.12 9.54
C VAL A 112 -17.05 -14.30 8.12
N VAL A 113 -17.22 -13.26 7.32
CA VAL A 113 -16.74 -13.18 5.95
C VAL A 113 -15.44 -12.38 5.98
N SER A 114 -14.42 -12.87 5.29
CA SER A 114 -13.14 -12.18 5.27
C SER A 114 -12.46 -12.25 3.91
N VAL A 115 -11.76 -11.20 3.51
CA VAL A 115 -10.97 -11.18 2.28
C VAL A 115 -9.57 -10.66 2.60
N GLY A 116 -8.55 -11.37 2.13
CA GLY A 116 -7.19 -10.84 2.20
C GLY A 116 -7.01 -9.70 1.20
N TYR A 117 -6.09 -8.78 1.47
CA TYR A 117 -5.82 -7.67 0.56
C TYR A 117 -4.35 -7.24 0.62
N GLU A 118 -3.92 -6.60 -0.46
CA GLU A 118 -2.69 -5.82 -0.57
C GLU A 118 -3.05 -4.41 -1.07
N ALA A 119 -2.80 -3.39 -0.25
CA ALA A 119 -2.94 -1.99 -0.62
C ALA A 119 -1.54 -1.36 -0.74
N ARG A 120 -1.24 -0.74 -1.89
CA ARG A 120 0.03 -0.08 -2.14
C ARG A 120 -0.13 1.42 -2.04
N PHE A 121 0.69 2.02 -1.19
CA PHE A 121 0.77 3.47 -1.02
C PHE A 121 2.10 3.95 -1.55
N ARG A 122 2.09 5.03 -2.32
CA ARG A 122 3.31 5.66 -2.80
C ARG A 122 3.30 7.16 -2.52
N ARG A 123 4.46 7.68 -2.12
CA ARG A 123 4.72 9.12 -2.05
C ARG A 123 5.48 9.53 -3.29
N PHE A 124 4.77 10.18 -4.21
CA PHE A 124 5.35 10.71 -5.43
C PHE A 124 6.35 11.82 -5.12
N ALA A 125 7.54 11.73 -5.71
CA ALA A 125 8.57 12.75 -5.56
C ALA A 125 8.38 13.82 -6.65
N GLY A 126 7.92 15.03 -6.28
CA GLY A 126 7.87 16.17 -7.20
C GLY A 126 6.46 16.70 -7.57
N ALA A 127 5.44 16.43 -6.76
CA ALA A 127 4.14 17.11 -6.84
C ALA A 127 4.13 18.42 -6.04
#